data_AF-A0A350AM14-F1
#
_entry.id   AF-A0A350AM14-F1
#
_cell.length_a   1.000
_cell.length_b   1.000
_cell.length_c   1.000
_cell.angle_alpha   90.00
_cell.angle_beta   90.00
_cell.angle_gamma   90.00
#
_symmetry.space_group_name_H-M   'P 1'
#
loop_
_entity.id
_entity.type
_entity.pdbx_description
1 polymer ?
#
loop_
_entity_poly.entity_id
_entity_poly.type
_entity_poly.pdbx_seq_one_letter_code
_entity_poly.pdbx_strand_id
1 'polypeptide(L)'
;MANKIGDAFKSYWKFIVFALTPLVIIAIVFAIPLKTVPVQVTEKYWVTETQQQPYTVTETYVDQEPYTTTETRTETIYNDTTYIANWTRTFTIDKPQSTITITMQNYGGYSYSYPTIWYTPAPDPDGHVFRFFPYDYWWGNNGMAKIIIDVSYPEQVTKTRSITKTRDVVKYRDVQIQAQKERSVTNYVKKSLWSYLFD
;
A
#
# COMPACT_ATOMS: atom_id res chain seq x y z
N MET A 1 105.89 27.21 0.38
CA MET A 1 105.59 26.17 1.40
C MET A 1 104.45 25.24 0.94
N ALA A 2 104.37 24.94 -0.37
CA ALA A 2 103.13 24.41 -0.98
C ALA A 2 103.16 22.93 -1.40
N ASN A 3 104.30 22.23 -1.34
CA ASN A 3 104.39 20.84 -1.86
C ASN A 3 104.59 19.74 -0.82
N LYS A 4 104.67 20.08 0.48
CA LYS A 4 104.90 19.05 1.53
C LYS A 4 103.77 18.02 1.62
N ILE A 5 102.54 18.40 1.28
CA ILE A 5 101.37 17.50 1.28
C ILE A 5 101.41 16.52 0.08
N GLY A 6 101.82 17.01 -1.10
CA GLY A 6 101.93 16.18 -2.31
C GLY A 6 103.04 15.14 -2.24
N ASP A 7 104.19 15.49 -1.65
CA ASP A 7 105.32 14.58 -1.48
C ASP A 7 105.03 13.50 -0.42
N ALA A 8 104.34 13.87 0.66
CA ALA A 8 103.85 12.90 1.66
C ALA A 8 102.82 11.94 1.06
N PHE A 9 101.90 12.44 0.24
CA PHE A 9 100.92 11.59 -0.44
C PHE A 9 101.59 10.60 -1.40
N LYS A 10 102.58 11.04 -2.20
CA LYS A 10 103.38 10.15 -3.07
C LYS A 10 104.22 9.13 -2.30
N SER A 11 104.63 9.41 -1.08
CA SER A 11 105.41 8.46 -0.27
C SER A 11 104.52 7.38 0.38
N TYR A 12 103.30 7.74 0.79
CA TYR A 12 102.39 6.85 1.52
C TYR A 12 101.18 6.37 0.72
N TRP A 13 101.07 6.68 -0.58
CA TRP A 13 99.87 6.39 -1.38
C TRP A 13 99.45 4.90 -1.33
N LYS A 14 100.41 3.97 -1.27
CA LYS A 14 100.11 2.53 -1.15
C LYS A 14 99.42 2.19 0.17
N PHE A 15 99.86 2.78 1.28
CA PHE A 15 99.25 2.61 2.60
C PHE A 15 97.88 3.29 2.66
N ILE A 16 97.73 4.47 2.06
CA ILE A 16 96.46 5.19 1.95
C ILE A 16 95.44 4.37 1.16
N VAL A 17 95.81 3.85 -0.02
CA VAL A 17 94.94 2.98 -0.83
C VAL A 17 94.61 1.69 -0.08
N PHE A 18 95.58 1.06 0.58
CA PHE A 18 95.35 -0.16 1.36
C PHE A 18 94.39 0.08 2.54
N ALA A 19 94.45 1.25 3.19
CA ALA A 19 93.54 1.63 4.26
C ALA A 19 92.14 2.04 3.74
N LEU A 20 92.06 2.71 2.59
CA LEU A 20 90.79 3.16 2.00
C LEU A 20 90.02 2.03 1.33
N THR A 21 90.70 1.06 0.74
CA THR A 21 90.07 -0.04 0.00
C THR A 21 89.04 -0.83 0.84
N PRO A 22 89.33 -1.31 2.07
CA PRO A 22 88.33 -2.00 2.89
C PRO A 22 87.18 -1.06 3.29
N LEU A 23 87.46 0.22 3.56
CA LEU A 23 86.42 1.20 3.87
C LEU A 23 85.46 1.43 2.69
N VAL A 24 86.00 1.53 1.47
CA VAL A 24 85.21 1.67 0.23
C VAL A 24 84.39 0.41 -0.02
N ILE A 25 84.96 -0.78 0.17
CA ILE A 25 84.24 -2.05 0.01
C ILE A 25 83.08 -2.14 1.01
N ILE A 26 83.31 -1.79 2.29
CA ILE A 26 82.25 -1.75 3.31
C ILE A 26 81.16 -0.74 2.92
N ALA A 27 81.54 0.46 2.48
CA ALA A 27 80.59 1.47 2.03
C ALA A 27 79.72 0.98 0.85
N ILE A 28 80.33 0.29 -0.13
CA ILE A 28 79.63 -0.31 -1.26
C ILE A 28 78.66 -1.40 -0.78
N VAL A 29 79.11 -2.34 0.07
CA VAL A 29 78.26 -3.42 0.59
C VAL A 29 77.07 -2.87 1.35
N PHE A 30 77.26 -1.83 2.15
CA PHE A 30 76.18 -1.20 2.89
C PHE A 30 75.26 -0.33 2.03
N ALA A 31 75.74 0.18 0.88
CA ALA A 31 74.95 0.96 -0.07
C ALA A 31 74.06 0.10 -0.98
N ILE A 32 74.48 -1.14 -1.30
CA ILE A 32 73.69 -2.02 -2.15
C ILE A 32 72.42 -2.48 -1.41
N PRO A 33 71.23 -2.41 -2.05
CA PRO A 33 69.98 -2.87 -1.46
C PRO A 33 69.87 -4.40 -1.49
N LEU A 34 70.61 -5.06 -0.60
CA LEU A 34 70.68 -6.53 -0.52
C LEU A 34 69.59 -7.13 0.38
N LYS A 35 69.05 -6.37 1.34
CA LYS A 35 68.12 -6.89 2.34
C LYS A 35 66.67 -6.64 1.94
N THR A 36 65.87 -7.71 1.89
CA THR A 36 64.42 -7.63 1.70
C THR A 36 63.74 -7.45 3.05
N VAL A 37 62.84 -6.46 3.15
CA VAL A 37 62.09 -6.14 4.37
C VAL A 37 60.60 -6.13 4.04
N PRO A 38 59.75 -6.77 4.85
CA PRO A 38 58.30 -6.67 4.69
C PRO A 38 57.84 -5.27 5.08
N VAL A 39 57.14 -4.59 4.17
CA VAL A 39 56.50 -3.30 4.40
C VAL A 39 55.00 -3.47 4.23
N GLN A 40 54.22 -3.03 5.22
CA GLN A 40 52.76 -3.01 5.11
C GLN A 40 52.36 -1.82 4.24
N VAL A 41 51.71 -2.10 3.12
CA VAL A 41 51.16 -1.08 2.21
C VAL A 41 49.65 -1.22 2.22
N THR A 42 48.96 -0.11 2.44
CA THR A 42 47.50 -0.05 2.32
C THR A 42 47.14 0.20 0.87
N GLU A 43 46.56 -0.80 0.22
CA GLU A 43 46.04 -0.67 -1.15
C GLU A 43 44.54 -0.34 -1.09
N LYS A 44 44.13 0.71 -1.82
CA LYS A 44 42.72 1.04 -2.02
C LYS A 44 42.22 0.41 -3.30
N TYR A 45 41.11 -0.33 -3.23
CA TYR A 45 40.49 -0.96 -4.39
C TYR A 45 38.98 -0.77 -4.35
N TRP A 46 38.37 -0.73 -5.53
CA TRP A 46 36.93 -0.60 -5.70
C TRP A 46 36.29 -1.98 -5.77
N VAL A 47 35.26 -2.19 -4.96
CA VAL A 47 34.43 -3.40 -4.99
C VAL A 47 33.01 -2.99 -5.28
N THR A 48 32.37 -3.70 -6.22
CA THR A 48 30.93 -3.60 -6.42
C THR A 48 30.24 -4.42 -5.35
N GLU A 49 29.47 -3.75 -4.49
CA GLU A 49 28.66 -4.39 -3.46
C GLU A 49 27.19 -4.23 -3.78
N THR A 50 26.41 -5.26 -3.50
CA THR A 50 24.96 -5.19 -3.56
C THR A 50 24.44 -4.61 -2.25
N GLN A 51 23.80 -3.45 -2.31
CA GLN A 51 23.12 -2.85 -1.17
C GLN A 51 21.62 -2.80 -1.42
N GLN A 52 20.83 -3.20 -0.42
CA GLN A 52 19.39 -3.02 -0.47
C GLN A 52 19.03 -1.57 -0.22
N GLN A 53 18.37 -0.95 -1.18
CA GLN A 53 17.84 0.41 -1.05
C GLN A 53 16.31 0.37 -1.01
N PRO A 54 15.69 1.04 -0.02
CA PRO A 54 14.24 1.15 0.02
C PRO A 54 13.75 2.04 -1.12
N TYR A 55 12.63 1.67 -1.73
CA TYR A 55 11.90 2.50 -2.65
C TYR A 55 10.40 2.35 -2.40
N THR A 56 9.65 3.43 -2.64
CA THR A 56 8.21 3.46 -2.41
C THR A 56 7.48 3.10 -3.68
N VAL A 57 6.53 2.16 -3.59
CA VAL A 57 5.60 1.83 -4.66
C VAL A 57 4.19 2.09 -4.17
N THR A 58 3.44 2.89 -4.90
CA THR A 58 2.01 3.06 -4.65
C THR A 58 1.26 1.86 -5.23
N GLU A 59 0.62 1.10 -4.37
CA GLU A 59 -0.24 -0.03 -4.75
C GLU A 59 -1.71 0.33 -4.56
N THR A 60 -2.55 -0.05 -5.50
CA THR A 60 -4.01 0.07 -5.38
C THR A 60 -4.59 -1.21 -4.79
N TYR A 61 -5.54 -1.05 -3.88
CA TYR A 61 -6.33 -2.16 -3.34
C TYR A 61 -7.82 -1.78 -3.32
N VAL A 62 -8.66 -2.80 -3.42
CA VAL A 62 -10.11 -2.63 -3.34
C VAL A 62 -10.53 -2.85 -1.89
N ASP A 63 -11.17 -1.84 -1.32
CA ASP A 63 -11.75 -1.88 0.01
C ASP A 63 -13.28 -1.82 -0.09
N GLN A 64 -13.98 -2.40 0.89
CA GLN A 64 -15.43 -2.35 0.97
C GLN A 64 -15.86 -1.43 2.10
N GLU A 65 -16.51 -0.33 1.75
CA GLU A 65 -17.04 0.61 2.74
C GLU A 65 -18.57 0.57 2.78
N PRO A 66 -19.17 0.57 3.98
CA PRO A 66 -20.61 0.72 4.12
C PRO A 66 -21.02 2.15 3.75
N TYR A 67 -22.14 2.27 3.05
CA TYR A 67 -22.81 3.55 2.83
C TYR A 67 -24.32 3.38 3.05
N THR A 68 -24.94 4.43 3.58
CA THR A 68 -26.39 4.46 3.79
C THR A 68 -27.06 5.13 2.59
N THR A 69 -28.10 4.50 2.07
CA THR A 69 -28.94 5.07 1.02
C THR A 69 -30.41 4.85 1.35
N THR A 70 -31.27 5.74 0.88
CA THR A 70 -32.72 5.58 0.98
C THR A 70 -33.24 4.86 -0.25
N GLU A 71 -33.94 3.75 -0.06
CA GLU A 71 -34.58 2.99 -1.13
C GLU A 71 -36.07 2.88 -0.88
N THR A 72 -36.85 2.80 -1.96
CA THR A 72 -38.28 2.58 -1.84
C THR A 72 -38.52 1.08 -1.68
N ARG A 73 -39.03 0.68 -0.53
CA ARG A 73 -39.50 -0.68 -0.28
C ARG A 73 -41.00 -0.73 -0.47
N THR A 74 -41.48 -1.79 -1.12
CA THR A 74 -42.91 -2.05 -1.31
C THR A 74 -43.26 -3.38 -0.67
N GLU A 75 -44.28 -3.38 0.17
CA GLU A 75 -44.80 -4.57 0.85
C GLU A 75 -46.30 -4.73 0.59
N THR A 76 -46.72 -5.94 0.23
CA THR A 76 -48.13 -6.27 0.11
C THR A 76 -48.70 -6.60 1.48
N ILE A 77 -49.50 -5.71 2.04
CA ILE A 77 -50.13 -5.90 3.36
C ILE A 77 -51.48 -6.62 3.26
N TYR A 78 -52.07 -6.68 2.06
CA TYR A 78 -53.33 -7.38 1.81
C TYR A 78 -53.37 -7.92 0.40
N ASN A 79 -53.78 -9.18 0.23
CA ASN A 79 -53.93 -9.81 -1.08
C ASN A 79 -54.97 -10.92 -0.97
N ASP A 80 -56.25 -10.54 -1.03
CA ASP A 80 -57.33 -11.51 -0.87
C ASP A 80 -58.58 -11.11 -1.65
N THR A 81 -59.44 -12.08 -1.87
CA THR A 81 -60.76 -11.91 -2.47
C THR A 81 -61.72 -11.37 -1.43
N THR A 82 -62.30 -10.22 -1.71
CA THR A 82 -63.31 -9.59 -0.87
C THR A 82 -64.70 -9.82 -1.44
N TYR A 83 -65.66 -9.97 -0.53
CA TYR A 83 -67.07 -10.07 -0.82
C TYR A 83 -67.85 -9.16 0.15
N ILE A 84 -69.13 -8.94 -0.16
CA ILE A 84 -69.96 -7.92 0.47
C ILE A 84 -70.08 -7.99 2.00
N ALA A 85 -69.90 -9.17 2.63
CA ALA A 85 -69.98 -9.27 4.09
C ALA A 85 -68.66 -8.95 4.79
N ASN A 86 -67.55 -8.78 4.05
CA ASN A 86 -66.21 -8.67 4.62
C ASN A 86 -65.32 -7.61 3.92
N TRP A 87 -65.95 -6.49 3.54
CA TRP A 87 -65.40 -5.40 2.71
C TRP A 87 -64.70 -4.28 3.49
N THR A 88 -64.79 -4.29 4.82
CA THR A 88 -64.05 -3.35 5.67
C THR A 88 -62.74 -3.98 6.11
N ARG A 89 -61.64 -3.21 5.99
CA ARG A 89 -60.30 -3.60 6.44
C ARG A 89 -59.66 -2.41 7.14
N THR A 90 -59.02 -2.69 8.26
CA THR A 90 -58.20 -1.72 8.99
C THR A 90 -56.76 -2.20 8.93
N PHE A 91 -55.84 -1.29 8.67
CA PHE A 91 -54.41 -1.56 8.72
C PHE A 91 -53.71 -0.33 9.28
N THR A 92 -52.61 -0.58 9.99
CA THR A 92 -51.79 0.48 10.59
C THR A 92 -50.59 0.74 9.69
N ILE A 93 -50.23 2.01 9.54
CA ILE A 93 -49.06 2.44 8.77
C ILE A 93 -48.07 3.07 9.74
N ASP A 94 -47.06 2.31 10.12
CA ASP A 94 -46.05 2.76 11.08
C ASP A 94 -44.90 3.54 10.42
N LYS A 95 -44.82 3.49 9.08
CA LYS A 95 -43.71 4.07 8.31
C LYS A 95 -44.07 5.48 7.82
N PRO A 96 -43.25 6.50 8.11
CA PRO A 96 -43.49 7.85 7.61
C PRO A 96 -43.36 7.91 6.09
N GLN A 97 -44.06 8.86 5.47
CA GLN A 97 -44.02 9.09 4.01
C GLN A 97 -44.41 7.86 3.17
N SER A 98 -45.26 6.98 3.72
CA SER A 98 -45.77 5.83 3.00
C SER A 98 -46.76 6.24 1.92
N THR A 99 -46.69 5.56 0.77
CA THR A 99 -47.68 5.60 -0.30
C THR A 99 -48.45 4.28 -0.31
N ILE A 100 -49.77 4.37 -0.29
CA ILE A 100 -50.65 3.19 -0.35
C ILE A 100 -51.14 3.06 -1.79
N THR A 101 -50.92 1.89 -2.39
CA THR A 101 -51.47 1.53 -3.69
C THR A 101 -52.51 0.45 -3.50
N ILE A 102 -53.73 0.70 -3.95
CA ILE A 102 -54.81 -0.29 -3.92
C ILE A 102 -55.09 -0.72 -5.36
N THR A 103 -54.88 -2.00 -5.64
CA THR A 103 -55.21 -2.63 -6.92
C THR A 103 -56.41 -3.53 -6.74
N MET A 104 -57.41 -3.36 -7.59
CA MET A 104 -58.61 -4.20 -7.59
C MET A 104 -58.69 -4.98 -8.90
N GLN A 105 -58.77 -6.31 -8.81
CA GLN A 105 -58.98 -7.20 -9.94
C GLN A 105 -60.38 -7.79 -9.84
N ASN A 106 -61.22 -7.49 -10.82
CA ASN A 106 -62.60 -7.99 -10.85
C ASN A 106 -62.64 -9.38 -11.50
N TYR A 107 -63.31 -10.35 -10.86
CA TYR A 107 -63.45 -11.71 -11.39
C TYR A 107 -64.65 -11.89 -12.36
N GLY A 108 -65.33 -10.82 -12.76
CA GLY A 108 -66.60 -10.90 -13.50
C GLY A 108 -66.65 -10.31 -14.92
N GLY A 109 -65.55 -9.81 -15.50
CA GLY A 109 -65.56 -9.27 -16.88
C GLY A 109 -66.35 -7.96 -17.10
N TYR A 110 -67.06 -7.47 -16.09
CA TYR A 110 -67.73 -6.17 -16.11
C TYR A 110 -66.77 -5.08 -15.59
N SER A 111 -66.50 -4.08 -16.44
CA SER A 111 -65.75 -2.87 -16.07
C SER A 111 -66.62 -2.00 -15.15
N TYR A 112 -66.56 -2.28 -13.86
CA TYR A 112 -67.22 -1.44 -12.87
C TYR A 112 -66.35 -0.26 -12.47
N SER A 113 -67.02 0.87 -12.23
CA SER A 113 -66.44 2.16 -11.89
C SER A 113 -65.52 2.07 -10.67
N TYR A 114 -64.48 2.92 -10.71
CA TYR A 114 -63.39 3.04 -9.74
C TYR A 114 -63.83 2.83 -8.27
N PRO A 115 -63.04 2.09 -7.47
CA PRO A 115 -63.35 1.89 -6.06
C PRO A 115 -63.49 3.24 -5.37
N THR A 116 -64.60 3.46 -4.67
CA THR A 116 -64.74 4.67 -3.85
C THR A 116 -64.03 4.42 -2.53
N ILE A 117 -62.91 5.12 -2.33
CA ILE A 117 -62.15 5.11 -1.07
C ILE A 117 -62.80 6.13 -0.14
N TRP A 118 -63.46 5.66 0.91
CA TRP A 118 -63.90 6.55 1.97
C TRP A 118 -62.82 6.63 3.03
N TYR A 119 -62.09 7.74 3.01
CA TYR A 119 -61.21 8.13 4.11
C TYR A 119 -62.09 8.75 5.19
N THR A 120 -62.26 8.03 6.30
CA THR A 120 -62.86 8.62 7.50
C THR A 120 -61.70 8.95 8.44
N PRO A 121 -61.34 10.24 8.63
CA PRO A 121 -60.46 10.61 9.72
C PRO A 121 -61.22 10.34 11.02
N ALA A 122 -61.12 9.12 11.53
CA ALA A 122 -61.69 8.80 12.83
C ALA A 122 -60.87 9.52 13.91
N PRO A 123 -61.50 10.02 14.99
CA PRO A 123 -60.80 10.50 16.18
C PRO A 123 -60.24 9.34 17.02
N ASP A 124 -60.01 8.17 16.41
CA ASP A 124 -59.65 6.94 17.11
C ASP A 124 -58.12 6.88 17.30
N PRO A 125 -57.60 6.53 18.49
CA PRO A 125 -56.17 6.40 18.73
C PRO A 125 -55.50 5.28 17.92
N ASP A 126 -56.30 4.36 17.37
CA ASP A 126 -55.86 3.04 16.92
C ASP A 126 -55.73 2.88 15.39
N GLY A 127 -55.88 3.96 14.61
CA GLY A 127 -55.48 3.98 13.20
C GLY A 127 -56.53 4.48 12.19
N HIS A 128 -56.15 4.45 10.91
CA HIS A 128 -56.98 4.94 9.81
C HIS A 128 -57.91 3.84 9.27
N VAL A 129 -59.21 4.13 9.17
CA VAL A 129 -60.19 3.19 8.59
C VAL A 129 -60.38 3.50 7.10
N PHE A 130 -60.07 2.52 6.25
CA PHE A 130 -60.32 2.58 4.82
C PHE A 130 -61.49 1.66 4.46
N ARG A 131 -62.47 2.20 3.75
CA ARG A 131 -63.61 1.42 3.22
C ARG A 131 -63.57 1.39 1.71
N PHE A 132 -63.68 0.20 1.14
CA PHE A 132 -63.64 -0.03 -0.30
C PHE A 132 -65.02 -0.49 -0.78
N PHE A 133 -65.73 0.36 -1.52
CA PHE A 133 -66.99 -0.03 -2.15
C PHE A 133 -66.75 -0.42 -3.62
N PRO A 134 -67.12 -1.64 -4.05
CA PRO A 134 -67.43 -1.86 -5.45
C PRO A 134 -68.70 -1.05 -5.77
N TYR A 135 -68.59 -0.11 -6.71
CA TYR A 135 -69.63 0.88 -7.02
C TYR A 135 -70.97 0.25 -7.45
N ASP A 136 -70.95 -0.95 -8.04
CA ASP A 136 -72.15 -1.66 -8.51
C ASP A 136 -72.77 -2.61 -7.47
N TYR A 137 -73.01 -2.04 -6.28
CA TYR A 137 -73.65 -2.66 -5.13
C TYR A 137 -75.08 -3.19 -5.37
N TRP A 138 -75.73 -2.84 -6.49
CA TRP A 138 -77.18 -2.99 -6.61
C TRP A 138 -77.67 -4.17 -7.46
N TRP A 139 -76.80 -4.90 -8.18
CA TRP A 139 -77.27 -5.88 -9.17
C TRP A 139 -76.37 -7.13 -9.31
N GLY A 140 -76.61 -8.16 -8.49
CA GLY A 140 -76.23 -9.54 -8.84
C GLY A 140 -75.28 -10.25 -7.87
N ASN A 141 -75.63 -11.49 -7.56
CA ASN A 141 -75.25 -12.23 -6.36
C ASN A 141 -73.83 -12.83 -6.33
N ASN A 142 -72.84 -12.33 -7.10
CA ASN A 142 -71.53 -13.00 -7.24
C ASN A 142 -70.32 -12.04 -7.42
N GLY A 143 -70.44 -10.77 -7.03
CA GLY A 143 -69.35 -9.80 -7.17
C GLY A 143 -68.19 -10.05 -6.20
N MET A 144 -67.29 -10.96 -6.55
CA MET A 144 -66.00 -11.14 -5.88
C MET A 144 -64.94 -10.26 -6.56
N ALA A 145 -64.23 -9.46 -5.76
CA ALA A 145 -63.11 -8.66 -6.24
C ALA A 145 -61.86 -9.03 -5.44
N LYS A 146 -60.76 -9.31 -6.12
CA LYS A 146 -59.45 -9.45 -5.49
C LYS A 146 -58.89 -8.07 -5.23
N ILE A 147 -58.61 -7.78 -3.97
CA ILE A 147 -57.98 -6.54 -3.55
C ILE A 147 -56.54 -6.84 -3.16
N ILE A 148 -55.62 -6.07 -3.72
CA ILE A 148 -54.21 -6.06 -3.38
C ILE A 148 -53.90 -4.68 -2.83
N ILE A 149 -53.38 -4.61 -1.61
CA ILE A 149 -52.95 -3.37 -0.97
C ILE A 149 -51.44 -3.45 -0.77
N ASP A 150 -50.74 -2.57 -1.46
CA ASP A 150 -49.30 -2.41 -1.37
C ASP A 150 -48.98 -1.12 -0.63
N VAL A 151 -48.03 -1.18 0.31
CA VAL A 151 -47.49 -0.02 1.01
C VAL A 151 -46.06 0.17 0.56
N SER A 152 -45.78 1.34 -0.03
CA SER A 152 -44.44 1.74 -0.47
C SER A 152 -43.90 2.82 0.46
N TYR A 153 -42.72 2.64 1.04
CA TYR A 153 -42.12 3.63 1.96
C TYR A 153 -40.61 3.75 1.75
N PRO A 154 -40.02 4.92 2.05
CA PRO A 154 -38.57 5.07 2.07
C PRO A 154 -37.97 4.32 3.26
N GLU A 155 -37.05 3.40 2.98
CA GLU A 155 -36.27 2.67 3.97
C GLU A 155 -34.78 3.00 3.82
N GLN A 156 -34.12 3.37 4.92
CA GLN A 156 -32.67 3.51 4.92
C GLN A 156 -32.04 2.12 4.97
N VAL A 157 -31.27 1.80 3.93
CA VAL A 157 -30.55 0.53 3.82
C VAL A 157 -29.05 0.80 3.79
N THR A 158 -28.31 -0.03 4.51
CA THR A 158 -26.84 -0.02 4.46
C THR A 158 -26.39 -0.97 3.36
N LYS A 159 -25.68 -0.42 2.37
CA LYS A 159 -25.07 -1.17 1.28
C LYS A 159 -23.56 -1.06 1.34
N THR A 160 -22.87 -1.98 0.69
CA THR A 160 -21.41 -1.96 0.56
C THR A 160 -21.03 -1.47 -0.82
N ARG A 161 -20.08 -0.52 -0.90
CA ARG A 161 -19.47 -0.12 -2.17
C ARG A 161 -17.99 -0.47 -2.17
N SER A 162 -17.50 -0.92 -3.32
CA SER A 162 -16.08 -1.11 -3.57
C SER A 162 -15.43 0.24 -3.86
N ILE A 163 -14.40 0.59 -3.10
CA ILE A 163 -13.62 1.81 -3.28
C ILE A 163 -12.17 1.42 -3.55
N THR A 164 -11.59 2.01 -4.58
CA THR A 164 -10.16 1.87 -4.85
C THR A 164 -9.39 2.82 -3.93
N LYS A 165 -8.61 2.26 -3.01
CA LYS A 165 -7.70 2.99 -2.15
C LYS A 165 -6.26 2.76 -2.61
N THR A 166 -5.39 3.71 -2.31
CA THR A 166 -3.94 3.59 -2.52
C THR A 166 -3.25 3.42 -1.18
N ARG A 167 -2.17 2.64 -1.17
CA ARG A 167 -1.23 2.60 -0.06
C ARG A 167 0.19 2.63 -0.61
N ASP A 168 1.05 3.34 0.10
CA ASP A 168 2.48 3.35 -0.19
C ASP A 168 3.13 2.16 0.51
N VAL A 169 3.75 1.30 -0.28
CA VAL A 169 4.46 0.11 0.20
C VAL A 169 5.95 0.32 -0.03
N VAL A 170 6.72 0.19 1.05
CA VAL A 170 8.19 0.21 0.97
C VAL A 170 8.65 -1.16 0.50
N LYS A 171 9.31 -1.18 -0.66
CA LYS A 171 9.98 -2.36 -1.20
C LYS A 171 11.49 -2.14 -1.20
N TYR A 172 12.25 -3.21 -1.28
CA TYR A 172 13.70 -3.17 -1.35
C TYR A 172 14.14 -3.63 -2.71
N ARG A 173 15.08 -2.88 -3.31
CA ARG A 173 15.77 -3.32 -4.53
C ARG A 173 17.25 -3.42 -4.26
N ASP A 174 17.86 -4.42 -4.88
CA ASP A 174 19.30 -4.61 -4.90
C ASP A 174 19.93 -3.59 -5.85
N VAL A 175 20.73 -2.68 -5.30
CA VAL A 175 21.47 -1.67 -6.08
C VAL A 175 22.94 -1.96 -5.94
N GLN A 176 23.63 -2.01 -7.09
CA GLN A 176 25.07 -2.11 -7.12
C GLN A 176 25.68 -0.74 -6.78
N ILE A 177 26.45 -0.69 -5.70
CA ILE A 177 27.21 0.49 -5.30
C ILE A 177 28.70 0.17 -5.40
N GLN A 178 29.50 1.16 -5.81
CA GLN A 178 30.94 1.05 -5.71
C GLN A 178 31.39 1.49 -4.32
N ALA A 179 31.90 0.54 -3.53
CA ALA A 179 32.49 0.81 -2.24
C ALA A 179 34.01 0.79 -2.38
N GLN A 180 34.67 1.82 -1.85
CA GLN A 180 36.13 1.83 -1.74
C GLN A 180 36.51 1.02 -0.50
N LYS A 181 37.32 -0.02 -0.69
CA LYS A 181 37.88 -0.82 0.41
C LYS A 181 39.38 -0.65 0.48
N GLU A 182 39.89 -0.86 1.68
CA GLU A 182 41.31 -0.87 1.95
C GLU A 182 41.72 -2.30 2.32
N ARG A 183 42.84 -2.78 1.77
CA ARG A 183 43.48 -4.02 2.23
C ARG A 183 44.94 -3.73 2.54
N SER A 184 45.42 -4.30 3.64
CA SER A 184 46.84 -4.28 3.97
C SER A 184 47.52 -5.44 3.24
N VAL A 185 48.45 -5.10 2.35
CA VAL A 185 49.28 -6.08 1.64
C VAL A 185 50.71 -5.94 2.13
N THR A 186 51.35 -7.08 2.38
CA THR A 186 52.77 -7.12 2.72
C THR A 186 53.59 -7.14 1.44
N ASN A 187 54.24 -6.03 1.14
CA ASN A 187 55.16 -5.91 0.01
C ASN A 187 56.60 -6.08 0.49
N TYR A 188 57.41 -6.79 -0.29
CA TYR A 188 58.83 -7.00 0.02
C TYR A 188 59.66 -5.98 -0.76
N VAL A 189 60.22 -5.00 -0.05
CA VAL A 189 61.06 -3.96 -0.66
C VAL A 189 62.53 -4.25 -0.33
N LYS A 190 63.41 -4.11 -1.32
CA LYS A 190 64.86 -4.17 -1.10
C LYS A 190 65.34 -2.85 -0.51
N LYS A 191 65.87 -2.88 0.71
CA LYS A 191 66.52 -1.73 1.38
C LYS A 191 68.02 -1.97 1.51
N SER A 192 68.80 -0.89 1.48
CA SER A 192 70.21 -0.91 1.85
C SER A 192 70.36 -1.17 3.35
N LEU A 193 71.51 -1.67 3.80
CA LEU A 193 71.74 -1.88 5.23
C LEU A 193 71.66 -0.55 6.00
N TRP A 194 72.12 0.55 5.40
CA TRP A 194 71.98 1.89 5.99
C TRP A 194 70.51 2.27 6.19
N SER A 195 69.65 2.18 5.17
CA SER A 195 68.23 2.51 5.33
C SER A 195 67.52 1.57 6.31
N TYR A 196 67.92 0.30 6.40
CA TYR A 196 67.33 -0.61 7.38
C TYR A 196 67.71 -0.31 8.83
N LEU A 197 68.93 0.16 9.08
CA LEU A 197 69.44 0.40 10.45
C LEU A 197 69.09 1.79 10.99
N PHE A 198 68.79 2.75 10.12
CA PHE A 198 68.63 4.16 10.49
C PHE A 198 67.28 4.81 10.09
N ASP A 199 66.38 4.07 9.43
CA ASP A 199 64.95 4.43 9.31
C ASP A 199 64.18 3.92 10.54
#